data_AF-A0A137SRF5-F1
#
_entry.id   AF-A0A137SRF5-F1
#
_cell.length_a   1.000
_cell.length_b   1.000
_cell.length_c   1.000
_cell.angle_alpha   90.00
_cell.angle_beta   90.00
_cell.angle_gamma   90.00
#
_symmetry.space_group_name_H-M   'P 1'
#
loop_
_entity.id
_entity.type
_entity.pdbx_description
1 polymer ?
#
loop_
_entity_poly.entity_id
_entity_poly.type
_entity_poly.pdbx_seq_one_letter_code
_entity_poly.pdbx_strand_id
1 'polypeptide(L)'
;MMNTTDYENIWQKSLIYVTDEFALPPVVLQAGEAIIGTLGNFSVSTGKAKAKKTFNVSAIVAAALVNGQVLEYKASFPESKRTILYFDTEQSPYHCQLVMQRILRLAGLQIDREPEHLKFSHLRAIADPNERREIIRYAIYNTPNVGLVVIDGIRDLMLDINNSTEATKLVGDLMQWTSEQNIHIQTVLHLNKGDDNAQGHIGTELNNKAETVLQVTRDSTLPERSIVAPAIIRSKPFDKFAFRLKEMEDEVCIPEVDSTYTDNELKPHRHSYHDLSDTEHRKA
;
A
#
# COMPACT_ATOMS: atom_id res chain seq x y z
N MET A 1 7.95 28.35 26.92
CA MET A 1 6.76 29.09 26.45
C MET A 1 5.76 28.05 25.99
N MET A 2 4.53 28.06 26.53
CA MET A 2 3.47 27.20 26.01
C MET A 2 3.16 27.67 24.59
N ASN A 3 3.47 26.83 23.60
CA ASN A 3 3.06 27.06 22.22
C ASN A 3 1.55 26.83 22.18
N THR A 4 0.75 27.88 22.43
CA THR A 4 -0.70 27.81 22.29
C THR A 4 -1.03 27.61 20.82
N THR A 5 -1.59 26.44 20.49
CA THR A 5 -2.11 26.13 19.17
C THR A 5 -3.15 27.17 18.75
N ASP A 6 -2.93 27.83 17.61
CA ASP A 6 -3.84 28.83 17.06
C ASP A 6 -5.00 28.14 16.31
N TYR A 7 -6.01 27.72 17.07
CA TYR A 7 -7.16 26.98 16.54
C TYR A 7 -8.00 27.80 15.55
N GLU A 8 -8.07 29.12 15.71
CA GLU A 8 -8.80 29.99 14.77
C GLU A 8 -8.13 29.92 13.39
N ASN A 9 -6.82 30.11 13.32
CA ASN A 9 -6.09 30.03 12.05
C ASN A 9 -6.14 28.63 11.43
N ILE A 10 -6.08 27.56 12.23
CA ILE A 10 -6.22 26.18 11.73
C ILE A 10 -7.61 25.98 11.12
N TRP A 11 -8.66 26.42 11.82
CA TRP A 11 -10.03 26.31 11.32
C TRP A 11 -10.24 27.14 10.06
N GLN A 12 -9.80 28.40 10.03
CA GLN A 12 -9.91 29.27 8.85
C GLN A 12 -9.20 28.67 7.62
N LYS A 13 -8.04 28.01 7.81
CA LYS A 13 -7.32 27.32 6.74
C LYS A 13 -7.95 25.99 6.31
N SER A 14 -8.79 25.38 7.15
CA SER A 14 -9.48 24.12 6.83
C SER A 14 -10.86 24.33 6.22
N LEU A 15 -11.36 25.57 6.19
CA LEU A 15 -12.59 25.92 5.47
C LEU A 15 -12.42 25.66 3.99
N ILE A 16 -13.33 24.87 3.44
CA ILE A 16 -13.51 24.65 2.01
C ILE A 16 -14.71 25.48 1.56
N TYR A 17 -14.52 26.27 0.51
CA TYR A 17 -15.58 27.07 -0.11
C TYR A 17 -16.12 26.38 -1.35
N VAL A 18 -17.39 26.62 -1.66
CA VAL A 18 -18.05 26.05 -2.86
C VAL A 18 -17.36 26.49 -4.16
N THR A 19 -16.63 27.60 -4.12
CA THR A 19 -15.86 28.15 -5.24
C THR A 19 -14.43 27.61 -5.34
N ASP A 20 -14.01 26.76 -4.41
CA ASP A 20 -12.66 26.20 -4.44
C ASP A 20 -12.53 25.19 -5.59
N GLU A 21 -11.50 25.36 -6.42
CA GLU A 21 -11.15 24.41 -7.47
C GLU A 21 -10.12 23.42 -6.93
N PHE A 22 -10.55 22.20 -6.65
CA PHE A 22 -9.64 21.12 -6.28
C PHE A 22 -9.32 20.26 -7.50
N ALA A 23 -8.03 20.06 -7.76
CA ALA A 23 -7.61 18.99 -8.65
C ALA A 23 -7.96 17.64 -8.02
N LEU A 24 -8.38 16.67 -8.83
CA LEU A 24 -8.46 15.28 -8.37
C LEU A 24 -7.09 14.87 -7.79
N PRO A 25 -7.05 14.17 -6.66
CA PRO A 25 -5.80 13.66 -6.11
C PRO A 25 -5.00 12.94 -7.20
N PRO A 26 -3.72 13.29 -7.43
CA PRO A 26 -2.94 12.68 -8.49
C PRO A 26 -2.91 11.15 -8.34
N VAL A 27 -3.47 10.46 -9.34
CA VAL A 27 -3.45 9.01 -9.42
C VAL A 27 -2.02 8.58 -9.75
N VAL A 28 -1.39 7.86 -8.82
CA VAL A 28 0.02 7.45 -8.95
C VAL A 28 0.20 5.95 -9.02
N LEU A 29 -0.80 5.17 -8.60
CA LEU A 29 -0.77 3.72 -8.65
C LEU A 29 -2.12 3.15 -9.13
N GLN A 30 -2.05 2.22 -10.08
CA GLN A 30 -3.19 1.49 -10.62
C GLN A 30 -2.89 -0.01 -10.69
N ALA A 31 -3.93 -0.82 -10.59
CA ALA A 31 -3.91 -2.24 -10.94
C ALA A 31 -4.94 -2.47 -12.05
N GLY A 32 -4.47 -2.81 -13.26
CA GLY A 32 -5.29 -2.65 -14.47
C GLY A 32 -5.83 -1.22 -14.58
N GLU A 33 -7.15 -1.07 -14.71
CA GLU A 33 -7.82 0.24 -14.75
C GLU A 33 -8.21 0.78 -13.35
N ALA A 34 -8.09 -0.03 -12.30
CA ALA A 34 -8.50 0.37 -10.96
C ALA A 34 -7.45 1.28 -10.30
N ILE A 35 -7.89 2.39 -9.71
CA ILE A 35 -7.04 3.26 -8.90
C ILE A 35 -6.80 2.57 -7.55
N ILE A 36 -5.54 2.30 -7.24
CA ILE A 36 -5.13 1.68 -5.96
C ILE A 36 -4.32 2.63 -5.07
N GLY A 37 -3.87 3.76 -5.62
CA GLY A 37 -3.11 4.75 -4.86
C GLY A 37 -3.13 6.14 -5.49
N THR A 38 -3.51 7.12 -4.67
CA THR A 38 -3.39 8.56 -4.96
C THR A 38 -2.45 9.24 -3.97
N LEU A 39 -1.82 10.36 -4.38
CA LEU A 39 -1.09 11.20 -3.42
C LEU A 39 -2.07 11.80 -2.41
N GLY A 40 -1.65 11.88 -1.14
CA GLY A 40 -2.50 12.31 -0.03
C GLY A 40 -3.26 11.17 0.66
N ASN A 41 -3.09 9.92 0.21
CA ASN A 41 -3.75 8.73 0.77
C ASN A 41 -2.74 7.61 1.08
N PHE A 42 -3.23 6.55 1.73
CA PHE A 42 -2.46 5.34 1.98
C PHE A 42 -3.23 4.08 1.61
N SER A 43 -2.50 3.03 1.29
CA SER A 43 -3.02 1.70 0.94
C SER A 43 -2.30 0.61 1.74
N VAL A 44 -2.97 -0.54 1.87
CA VAL A 44 -2.54 -1.64 2.75
C VAL A 44 -2.42 -2.92 1.93
N SER A 45 -1.31 -3.62 2.08
CA SER A 45 -1.13 -4.99 1.60
C SER A 45 -1.27 -5.93 2.79
N THR A 46 -2.29 -6.77 2.79
CA THR A 46 -2.59 -7.70 3.88
C THR A 46 -2.59 -9.15 3.41
N GLY A 47 -2.53 -10.08 4.35
CA GLY A 47 -2.44 -11.51 4.04
C GLY A 47 -1.83 -12.33 5.17
N LYS A 48 -2.12 -13.62 5.18
CA LYS A 48 -1.59 -14.56 6.19
C LYS A 48 -0.06 -14.66 6.10
N ALA A 49 0.54 -15.19 7.15
CA ALA A 49 1.97 -15.48 7.15
C ALA A 49 2.36 -16.33 5.92
N LYS A 50 3.52 -16.01 5.33
CA LYS A 50 4.05 -16.69 4.14
C LYS A 50 3.19 -16.56 2.86
N ALA A 51 2.22 -15.64 2.81
CA ALA A 51 1.44 -15.33 1.60
C ALA A 51 2.22 -14.58 0.51
N LYS A 52 3.50 -14.26 0.75
CA LYS A 52 4.40 -13.56 -0.19
C LYS A 52 4.04 -12.07 -0.40
N LYS A 53 3.49 -11.39 0.61
CA LYS A 53 3.15 -9.95 0.59
C LYS A 53 4.31 -9.06 0.13
N THR A 54 5.50 -9.23 0.70
CA THR A 54 6.69 -8.45 0.32
C THR A 54 7.06 -8.62 -1.15
N PHE A 55 6.77 -9.78 -1.78
CA PHE A 55 6.96 -9.95 -3.23
C PHE A 55 5.97 -9.10 -4.02
N ASN A 56 4.70 -9.05 -3.60
CA ASN A 56 3.69 -8.18 -4.20
C ASN A 56 4.05 -6.70 -4.06
N VAL A 57 4.48 -6.28 -2.87
CA VAL A 57 4.95 -4.91 -2.63
C VAL A 57 6.19 -4.58 -3.44
N SER A 58 7.11 -5.55 -3.64
CA SER A 58 8.27 -5.36 -4.51
C SER A 58 7.87 -5.02 -5.94
N ALA A 59 6.77 -5.60 -6.46
CA ALA A 59 6.24 -5.27 -7.78
C ALA A 59 5.66 -3.85 -7.84
N ILE A 60 4.93 -3.41 -6.81
CA ILE A 60 4.43 -2.03 -6.69
C ILE A 60 5.59 -1.04 -6.68
N VAL A 61 6.63 -1.32 -5.89
CA VAL A 61 7.81 -0.45 -5.80
C VAL A 61 8.58 -0.42 -7.12
N ALA A 62 8.74 -1.56 -7.78
CA ALA A 62 9.40 -1.63 -9.07
C ALA A 62 8.63 -0.83 -10.14
N ALA A 63 7.29 -0.92 -10.18
CA ALA A 63 6.45 -0.11 -11.05
C ALA A 63 6.66 1.39 -10.79
N ALA A 64 6.67 1.82 -9.52
CA ALA A 64 6.93 3.19 -9.13
C ALA A 64 8.34 3.67 -9.51
N LEU A 65 9.35 2.80 -9.37
CA LEU A 65 10.75 3.12 -9.67
C LEU A 65 10.95 3.39 -11.15
N VAL A 66 10.41 2.53 -12.02
CA VAL A 66 10.43 2.74 -13.49
C VAL A 66 9.39 3.74 -13.98
N ASN A 67 8.47 4.15 -13.09
CA ASN A 67 7.32 5.00 -13.39
C ASN A 67 6.52 4.48 -14.60
N GLY A 68 6.20 3.20 -14.55
CA GLY A 68 5.60 2.46 -15.65
C GLY A 68 4.88 1.22 -15.13
N GLN A 69 4.82 0.17 -15.96
CA GLN A 69 4.10 -1.05 -15.63
C GLN A 69 5.06 -2.18 -15.24
N VAL A 70 4.80 -2.81 -14.10
CA VAL A 70 5.47 -4.03 -13.63
C VAL A 70 4.40 -4.96 -13.07
N LEU A 71 4.34 -6.19 -13.62
CA LEU A 71 3.21 -7.10 -13.42
C LEU A 71 1.89 -6.39 -13.79
N GLU A 72 0.86 -6.48 -12.95
CA GLU A 72 -0.44 -5.81 -13.13
C GLU A 72 -0.45 -4.38 -12.58
N TYR A 73 0.66 -3.90 -12.03
CA TYR A 73 0.76 -2.58 -11.42
C TYR A 73 1.31 -1.56 -12.38
N LYS A 74 0.61 -0.44 -12.54
CA LYS A 74 1.06 0.73 -13.28
C LYS A 74 1.26 1.90 -12.34
N ALA A 75 2.41 2.55 -12.44
CA ALA A 75 2.71 3.77 -11.71
C ALA A 75 2.85 4.98 -12.63
N SER A 76 2.48 6.17 -12.13
CA SER A 76 2.57 7.43 -12.85
C SER A 76 2.80 8.61 -11.88
N PHE A 77 3.92 8.58 -11.16
CA PHE A 77 4.37 9.65 -10.29
C PHE A 77 4.86 10.87 -11.10
N PRO A 78 4.50 12.10 -10.67
CA PRO A 78 5.12 13.32 -11.17
C PRO A 78 6.64 13.34 -10.95
N GLU A 79 7.38 14.06 -11.79
CA GLU A 79 8.85 14.19 -11.66
C GLU A 79 9.30 14.76 -10.30
N SER A 80 8.49 15.66 -9.71
CA SER A 80 8.71 16.20 -8.37
C SER A 80 8.38 15.24 -7.23
N LYS A 81 7.98 14.00 -7.55
CA LYS A 81 7.48 12.98 -6.60
C LYS A 81 8.05 11.59 -6.91
N ARG A 82 9.26 11.51 -7.47
CA ARG A 82 9.88 10.24 -7.89
C ARG A 82 10.58 9.48 -6.78
N THR A 83 10.99 10.13 -5.68
CA THR A 83 11.73 9.48 -4.60
C THR A 83 10.84 8.50 -3.84
N ILE A 84 11.37 7.30 -3.61
CA ILE A 84 10.75 6.21 -2.86
C ILE A 84 11.55 5.98 -1.58
N LEU A 85 10.85 5.97 -0.45
CA LEU A 85 11.39 5.52 0.83
C LEU A 85 10.85 4.14 1.15
N TYR A 86 11.70 3.17 1.48
CA TYR A 86 11.28 1.85 1.92
C TYR A 86 11.80 1.59 3.32
N PHE A 87 10.89 1.29 4.25
CA PHE A 87 11.21 0.92 5.63
C PHE A 87 10.78 -0.52 5.89
N ASP A 88 11.74 -1.40 6.16
CA ASP A 88 11.49 -2.77 6.61
C ASP A 88 11.72 -2.87 8.12
N THR A 89 10.69 -3.23 8.87
CA THR A 89 10.77 -3.34 10.34
C THR A 89 10.97 -4.79 10.83
N GLU A 90 10.86 -5.78 9.95
CA GLU A 90 10.77 -7.20 10.31
C GLU A 90 12.05 -7.99 10.01
N GLN A 91 12.78 -7.60 8.96
CA GLN A 91 13.84 -8.39 8.37
C GLN A 91 15.24 -7.98 8.81
N SER A 92 16.19 -8.90 8.66
CA SER A 92 17.62 -8.61 8.85
C SER A 92 18.18 -7.84 7.65
N PRO A 93 19.35 -7.17 7.78
CA PRO A 93 19.96 -6.46 6.65
C PRO A 93 20.18 -7.32 5.41
N TYR A 94 20.58 -8.58 5.58
CA TYR A 94 20.73 -9.54 4.47
C TYR A 94 19.42 -9.75 3.70
N HIS A 95 18.31 -9.99 4.41
CA HIS A 95 17.01 -10.17 3.76
C HIS A 95 16.48 -8.88 3.13
N CYS A 96 16.75 -7.72 3.73
CA CYS A 96 16.46 -6.42 3.14
C CYS A 96 17.20 -6.22 1.80
N GLN A 97 18.47 -6.62 1.73
CA GLN A 97 19.25 -6.57 0.49
C GLN A 97 18.62 -7.45 -0.60
N LEU A 98 18.15 -8.66 -0.27
CA LEU A 98 17.45 -9.52 -1.23
C LEU A 98 16.12 -8.90 -1.72
N VAL A 99 15.40 -8.16 -0.86
CA VAL A 99 14.20 -7.41 -1.27
C VAL A 99 14.57 -6.29 -2.24
N MET A 100 15.60 -5.51 -1.92
CA MET A 100 16.09 -4.44 -2.79
C MET A 100 16.54 -4.98 -4.15
N GLN A 101 17.35 -6.05 -4.18
CA GLN A 101 17.77 -6.69 -5.44
C GLN A 101 16.58 -7.21 -6.26
N ARG A 102 15.56 -7.77 -5.61
CA ARG A 102 14.31 -8.18 -6.27
C ARG A 102 13.59 -7.00 -6.93
N ILE A 103 13.46 -5.88 -6.23
CA ILE A 103 12.86 -4.65 -6.76
C ILE A 103 13.63 -4.18 -8.00
N LEU A 104 14.97 -4.12 -7.92
CA LEU A 104 15.81 -3.70 -9.04
C LEU A 104 15.67 -4.63 -10.24
N ARG A 105 15.61 -5.94 -10.04
CA ARG A 105 15.36 -6.93 -11.10
C ARG A 105 14.02 -6.73 -11.78
N LEU A 106 12.96 -6.56 -10.99
CA LEU A 106 11.63 -6.28 -11.50
C LEU A 106 11.57 -4.97 -12.30
N ALA A 107 12.39 -3.98 -11.90
CA ALA A 107 12.55 -2.70 -12.58
C ALA A 107 13.50 -2.75 -13.79
N GLY A 108 14.14 -3.89 -14.09
CA GLY A 108 15.15 -3.99 -15.15
C GLY A 108 16.42 -3.17 -14.88
N LEU A 109 16.71 -2.86 -13.61
CA LEU A 109 17.86 -2.07 -13.18
C LEU A 109 19.03 -2.97 -12.74
N GLN A 110 20.24 -2.42 -12.84
CA GLN A 110 21.45 -3.08 -12.37
C GLN A 110 21.46 -3.16 -10.84
N ILE A 111 22.02 -4.25 -10.29
CA ILE A 111 22.06 -4.56 -8.85
C ILE A 111 23.39 -4.20 -8.19
N ASP A 112 24.38 -3.79 -8.98
CA ASP A 112 25.74 -3.44 -8.55
C ASP A 112 25.93 -1.93 -8.33
N ARG A 113 24.84 -1.15 -8.45
CA ARG A 113 24.82 0.30 -8.23
C ARG A 113 23.60 0.71 -7.43
N GLU A 114 23.74 1.82 -6.71
CA GLU A 114 22.63 2.40 -5.97
C GLU A 114 21.57 2.98 -6.93
N PRO A 115 20.28 2.67 -6.72
CA PRO A 115 19.20 3.27 -7.49
C PRO A 115 19.02 4.75 -7.15
N GLU A 116 18.82 5.59 -8.17
CA GLU A 116 18.69 7.04 -8.00
C GLU A 116 17.51 7.44 -7.10
N HIS A 117 16.37 6.76 -7.27
CA HIS A 117 15.11 7.16 -6.64
C HIS A 117 14.64 6.23 -5.52
N LEU A 118 15.45 5.28 -5.04
CA LEU A 118 15.04 4.36 -3.97
C LEU A 118 16.02 4.46 -2.79
N LYS A 119 15.48 4.78 -1.61
CA LYS A 119 16.21 4.73 -0.33
C LYS A 119 15.60 3.63 0.53
N PHE A 120 16.38 2.60 0.83
CA PHE A 120 15.95 1.44 1.62
C PHE A 120 16.55 1.48 3.03
N SER A 121 15.72 1.34 4.05
CA SER A 121 16.11 1.36 5.47
C SER A 121 15.59 0.13 6.21
N HIS A 122 16.45 -0.54 6.97
CA HIS A 122 16.05 -1.60 7.90
C HIS A 122 15.93 -1.03 9.32
N LEU A 123 14.79 -1.25 9.97
CA LEU A 123 14.49 -0.69 11.30
C LEU A 123 14.29 -1.76 12.38
N ARG A 124 14.44 -3.06 12.03
CA ARG A 124 14.28 -4.18 12.96
C ARG A 124 15.12 -4.06 14.23
N ALA A 125 16.37 -3.59 14.11
CA ALA A 125 17.31 -3.49 15.24
C ALA A 125 16.92 -2.42 16.28
N ILE A 126 16.03 -1.49 15.92
CA ILE A 126 15.54 -0.42 16.79
C ILE A 126 14.46 -1.02 17.68
N ALA A 127 14.64 -0.98 19.00
CA ALA A 127 13.74 -1.68 19.91
C ALA A 127 12.42 -0.92 20.16
N ASP A 128 12.46 0.41 20.24
CA ASP A 128 11.29 1.24 20.55
C ASP A 128 10.46 1.52 19.28
N PRO A 129 9.17 1.13 19.23
CA PRO A 129 8.29 1.47 18.12
C PRO A 129 8.12 2.98 17.90
N ASN A 130 8.23 3.81 18.96
CA ASN A 130 8.19 5.26 18.82
C ASN A 130 9.41 5.78 18.07
N GLU A 131 10.60 5.27 18.37
CA GLU A 131 11.83 5.64 17.67
C GLU A 131 11.76 5.26 16.19
N ARG A 132 11.21 4.08 15.87
CA ARG A 132 10.93 3.70 14.47
C ARG A 132 10.00 4.71 13.78
N ARG A 133 8.92 5.13 14.44
CA ARG A 133 7.98 6.15 13.90
C ARG A 133 8.66 7.49 13.67
N GLU A 134 9.46 7.95 14.62
CA GLU A 134 10.18 9.22 14.50
C GLU A 134 11.22 9.20 13.38
N ILE A 135 11.89 8.06 13.14
CA ILE A 135 12.82 7.91 12.02
C ILE A 135 12.07 7.95 10.67
N ILE A 136 10.94 7.24 10.57
CA ILE A 136 10.10 7.27 9.37
C ILE A 136 9.62 8.70 9.11
N ARG A 137 9.07 9.36 10.13
CA ARG A 137 8.64 10.76 10.07
C ARG A 137 9.80 11.67 9.66
N TYR A 138 10.95 11.54 10.29
CA TYR A 138 12.12 12.35 9.95
C TYR A 138 12.50 12.17 8.47
N ALA A 139 12.61 10.95 7.98
CA ALA A 139 12.96 10.67 6.59
C ALA A 139 11.92 11.21 5.60
N ILE A 140 10.63 11.13 5.92
CA ILE A 140 9.53 11.67 5.11
C ILE A 140 9.66 13.20 4.95
N TYR A 141 9.91 13.93 6.03
CA TYR A 141 9.93 15.40 6.02
C TYR A 141 11.27 16.00 5.60
N ASN A 142 12.35 15.20 5.59
CA ASN A 142 13.71 15.68 5.29
C ASN A 142 14.28 15.10 3.97
N THR A 143 13.50 14.32 3.23
CA THR A 143 13.89 13.83 1.90
C THR A 143 13.12 14.59 0.83
N PRO A 144 13.80 15.21 -0.16
CA PRO A 144 13.12 15.90 -1.25
C PRO A 144 12.43 14.92 -2.21
N ASN A 145 11.39 15.41 -2.86
CA ASN A 145 10.69 14.74 -3.96
C ASN A 145 10.11 13.35 -3.63
N VAL A 146 9.81 13.08 -2.36
CA VAL A 146 9.15 11.82 -1.96
C VAL A 146 7.76 11.78 -2.57
N GLY A 147 7.44 10.67 -3.25
CA GLY A 147 6.10 10.35 -3.73
C GLY A 147 5.54 9.07 -3.13
N LEU A 148 6.37 8.05 -2.91
CA LEU A 148 5.96 6.78 -2.32
C LEU A 148 6.77 6.47 -1.07
N VAL A 149 6.09 6.05 -0.02
CA VAL A 149 6.69 5.51 1.19
C VAL A 149 6.15 4.12 1.44
N VAL A 150 7.03 3.15 1.61
CA VAL A 150 6.68 1.77 1.97
C VAL A 150 7.02 1.52 3.43
N ILE A 151 6.05 0.99 4.18
CA ILE A 151 6.24 0.53 5.55
C ILE A 151 5.92 -0.97 5.58
N ASP A 152 6.94 -1.81 5.43
CA ASP A 152 6.81 -3.27 5.49
C ASP A 152 6.93 -3.72 6.96
N GLY A 153 5.77 -3.93 7.59
CA GLY A 153 5.64 -4.34 9.00
C GLY A 153 5.06 -3.26 9.93
N ILE A 154 3.95 -2.63 9.56
CA ILE A 154 3.36 -1.54 10.36
C ILE A 154 2.99 -1.91 11.79
N ARG A 155 2.73 -3.19 12.03
CA ARG A 155 2.52 -3.74 13.36
C ARG A 155 3.64 -3.36 14.33
N ASP A 156 4.87 -3.31 13.84
CA ASP A 156 6.07 -3.08 14.65
C ASP A 156 6.29 -1.60 14.99
N LEU A 157 5.38 -0.72 14.56
CA LEU A 157 5.30 0.69 14.96
C LEU A 157 4.39 0.91 16.19
N MET A 158 3.87 -0.17 16.78
CA MET A 158 3.06 -0.17 18.00
C MET A 158 3.57 -1.20 19.00
N LEU A 159 3.26 -1.00 20.28
CA LEU A 159 3.56 -1.97 21.33
C LEU A 159 2.47 -3.05 21.42
N ASP A 160 1.21 -2.62 21.48
CA ASP A 160 0.06 -3.52 21.57
C ASP A 160 -0.91 -3.29 20.39
N ILE A 161 -1.06 -4.32 19.56
CA ILE A 161 -1.99 -4.36 18.42
C ILE A 161 -3.47 -4.26 18.83
N ASN A 162 -3.77 -4.58 20.09
CA ASN A 162 -5.10 -4.51 20.68
C ASN A 162 -5.29 -3.23 21.52
N ASN A 163 -4.39 -2.27 21.41
CA ASN A 163 -4.60 -0.94 21.96
C ASN A 163 -5.24 -0.04 20.88
N SER A 164 -6.54 0.23 21.03
CA SER A 164 -7.30 1.08 20.11
C SER A 164 -6.77 2.52 20.03
N THR A 165 -6.24 3.05 21.13
CA THR A 165 -5.65 4.40 21.16
C THR A 165 -4.36 4.46 20.35
N GLU A 166 -3.47 3.48 20.51
CA GLU A 166 -2.25 3.40 19.71
C GLU A 166 -2.56 3.20 18.22
N ALA A 167 -3.54 2.35 17.90
CA ALA A 167 -3.99 2.12 16.52
C ALA A 167 -4.51 3.42 15.87
N THR A 168 -5.40 4.12 16.58
CA THR A 168 -5.97 5.40 16.13
C THR A 168 -4.87 6.44 15.92
N LYS A 169 -3.91 6.52 16.86
CA LYS A 169 -2.79 7.46 16.74
C LYS A 169 -1.91 7.14 15.53
N LEU A 170 -1.53 5.88 15.34
CA LEU A 170 -0.69 5.49 14.20
C LEU A 170 -1.38 5.74 12.85
N VAL A 171 -2.67 5.40 12.72
CA VAL A 171 -3.42 5.70 11.49
C VAL A 171 -3.57 7.21 11.29
N GLY A 172 -3.76 7.97 12.38
CA GLY A 172 -3.72 9.44 12.36
C GLY A 172 -2.39 9.99 11.86
N ASP A 173 -1.26 9.43 12.32
CA ASP A 173 0.08 9.79 11.85
C ASP A 173 0.21 9.55 10.33
N LEU A 174 -0.24 8.40 9.82
CA LEU A 174 -0.23 8.12 8.37
C LEU A 174 -1.05 9.13 7.57
N MET A 175 -2.27 9.44 8.03
CA MET A 175 -3.14 10.41 7.39
C MET A 175 -2.54 11.82 7.39
N GLN A 176 -1.90 12.20 8.50
CA GLN A 176 -1.20 13.48 8.60
C GLN A 176 -0.02 13.54 7.63
N TRP A 177 0.86 12.52 7.63
CA TRP A 177 2.06 12.52 6.78
C TRP A 177 1.72 12.50 5.29
N THR A 178 0.73 11.70 4.89
CA THR A 178 0.25 11.64 3.50
C THR A 178 -0.29 12.98 3.03
N SER A 179 -1.12 13.63 3.85
CA SER A 179 -1.70 14.94 3.54
C SER A 179 -0.66 16.06 3.51
N GLU A 180 0.16 16.20 4.56
CA GLU A 180 1.12 17.30 4.68
C GLU A 180 2.23 17.24 3.63
N GLN A 181 2.73 16.04 3.31
CA GLN A 181 3.80 15.89 2.33
C GLN A 181 3.27 15.60 0.92
N ASN A 182 1.95 15.44 0.74
CA ASN A 182 1.33 15.03 -0.53
C ASN A 182 2.06 13.81 -1.13
N ILE A 183 2.03 12.70 -0.40
CA ILE A 183 2.68 11.42 -0.72
C ILE A 183 1.67 10.29 -0.66
N HIS A 184 2.01 9.14 -1.24
CA HIS A 184 1.29 7.89 -1.01
C HIS A 184 2.07 7.00 -0.04
N ILE A 185 1.38 6.42 0.95
CA ILE A 185 1.98 5.40 1.83
C ILE A 185 1.42 4.02 1.47
N GLN A 186 2.29 3.06 1.16
CA GLN A 186 1.93 1.64 1.03
C GLN A 186 2.43 0.89 2.26
N THR A 187 1.52 0.33 3.04
CA THR A 187 1.86 -0.39 4.27
C THR A 187 1.57 -1.88 4.19
N VAL A 188 2.22 -2.70 5.01
CA VAL A 188 2.05 -4.16 5.07
C VAL A 188 1.58 -4.59 6.46
N LEU A 189 0.49 -5.35 6.50
CA LEU A 189 -0.07 -5.94 7.71
C LEU A 189 -0.16 -7.47 7.57
N HIS A 190 0.16 -8.20 8.63
CA HIS A 190 -0.11 -9.63 8.69
C HIS A 190 -1.53 -9.89 9.21
N LEU A 191 -2.25 -10.82 8.57
CA LEU A 191 -3.50 -11.34 9.11
C LEU A 191 -3.25 -12.35 10.24
N ASN A 192 -4.22 -12.48 11.13
CA ASN A 192 -4.19 -13.50 12.19
C ASN A 192 -4.20 -14.92 11.62
N LYS A 193 -3.76 -15.90 12.42
CA LYS A 193 -3.68 -17.31 12.00
C LYS A 193 -5.05 -18.01 11.92
N GLY A 194 -6.05 -17.53 12.66
CA GLY A 194 -7.34 -18.21 12.86
C GLY A 194 -8.50 -17.73 11.97
N ASP A 195 -8.38 -16.55 11.36
CA ASP A 195 -9.39 -15.96 10.48
C ASP A 195 -8.74 -15.06 9.41
N ASP A 196 -9.55 -14.58 8.45
CA ASP A 196 -9.12 -13.64 7.42
C ASP A 196 -9.27 -12.17 7.85
N ASN A 197 -9.54 -11.93 9.14
CA ASN A 197 -9.70 -10.58 9.68
C ASN A 197 -8.34 -9.91 9.91
N ALA A 198 -8.31 -8.61 9.65
CA ALA A 198 -7.15 -7.78 9.91
C ALA A 198 -6.78 -7.82 11.41
N GLN A 199 -5.49 -7.97 11.71
CA GLN A 199 -5.02 -8.30 13.06
C GLN A 199 -5.22 -7.13 14.04
N GLY A 200 -6.04 -7.33 15.08
CA GLY A 200 -6.22 -6.38 16.18
C GLY A 200 -6.97 -5.10 15.80
N HIS A 201 -6.99 -4.10 16.70
CA HIS A 201 -7.62 -2.81 16.41
C HIS A 201 -6.94 -2.07 15.26
N ILE A 202 -5.63 -2.23 15.11
CA ILE A 202 -4.89 -1.64 13.99
C ILE A 202 -5.41 -2.13 12.64
N GLY A 203 -5.77 -3.40 12.53
CA GLY A 203 -6.35 -3.97 11.32
C GLY A 203 -7.68 -3.32 10.93
N THR A 204 -8.57 -3.14 11.92
CA THR A 204 -9.86 -2.47 11.72
C THR A 204 -9.69 -1.01 11.34
N GLU A 205 -8.83 -0.27 12.03
CA GLU A 205 -8.57 1.15 11.72
C GLU A 205 -7.98 1.34 10.32
N LEU A 206 -7.04 0.48 9.93
CA LEU A 206 -6.47 0.49 8.57
C LEU A 206 -7.54 0.21 7.52
N ASN A 207 -8.37 -0.82 7.69
CA ASN A 207 -9.44 -1.14 6.76
C ASN A 207 -10.47 -0.01 6.61
N ASN A 208 -10.74 0.74 7.68
CA ASN A 208 -11.70 1.84 7.68
C ASN A 208 -11.17 3.11 6.98
N LYS A 209 -9.84 3.32 6.97
CA LYS A 209 -9.23 4.58 6.53
C LYS A 209 -8.41 4.46 5.26
N ALA A 210 -7.94 3.26 4.91
CA ALA A 210 -7.19 3.03 3.69
C ALA A 210 -8.02 3.40 2.45
N GLU A 211 -7.31 3.84 1.41
CA GLU A 211 -7.88 4.00 0.08
C GLU A 211 -8.10 2.63 -0.59
N THR A 212 -7.11 1.75 -0.45
CA THR A 212 -7.16 0.38 -0.96
C THR A 212 -6.54 -0.59 0.05
N VAL A 213 -7.17 -1.75 0.21
CA VAL A 213 -6.64 -2.92 0.90
C VAL A 213 -6.51 -4.06 -0.10
N LEU A 214 -5.27 -4.37 -0.45
CA LEU A 214 -4.88 -5.50 -1.29
C LEU A 214 -4.67 -6.72 -0.41
N GLN A 215 -5.46 -7.77 -0.62
CA GLN A 215 -5.30 -9.04 0.09
C GLN A 215 -4.50 -10.01 -0.77
N VAL A 216 -3.41 -10.50 -0.22
CA VAL A 216 -2.56 -11.55 -0.81
C VAL A 216 -2.83 -12.85 -0.08
N THR A 217 -3.32 -13.85 -0.80
CA THR A 217 -3.58 -15.20 -0.28
C THR A 217 -2.79 -16.24 -1.05
N ARG A 218 -2.56 -17.41 -0.44
CA ARG A 218 -2.06 -18.56 -1.18
C ARG A 218 -3.25 -19.24 -1.85
N ASP A 219 -3.06 -19.70 -3.08
CA ASP A 219 -4.05 -20.56 -3.73
C ASP A 219 -4.12 -21.89 -2.94
N SER A 220 -5.35 -22.31 -2.63
CA SER A 220 -5.63 -23.54 -1.88
C SER A 220 -5.36 -24.80 -2.71
N THR A 221 -5.40 -24.68 -4.03
CA THR A 221 -5.19 -25.78 -4.99
C THR A 221 -3.74 -25.86 -5.48
N LEU A 222 -3.04 -24.72 -5.54
CA LEU A 222 -1.66 -24.60 -6.02
C LEU A 222 -0.82 -23.76 -5.04
N PRO A 223 -0.23 -24.36 -3.99
CA PRO A 223 0.44 -23.62 -2.91
C PRO A 223 1.61 -22.70 -3.33
N GLU A 224 2.19 -22.94 -4.51
CA GLU A 224 3.21 -22.10 -5.12
C GLU A 224 2.66 -20.80 -5.73
N ARG A 225 1.36 -20.73 -5.99
CA ARG A 225 0.64 -19.55 -6.50
C ARG A 225 0.14 -18.69 -5.34
N SER A 226 0.33 -17.38 -5.48
CA SER A 226 -0.32 -16.37 -4.64
C SER A 226 -1.35 -15.60 -5.47
N ILE A 227 -2.51 -15.31 -4.89
CA ILE A 227 -3.60 -14.54 -5.49
C ILE A 227 -3.64 -13.17 -4.83
N VAL A 228 -3.83 -12.13 -5.63
CA VAL A 228 -4.00 -10.74 -5.19
C VAL A 228 -5.43 -10.31 -5.49
N ALA A 229 -6.14 -9.84 -4.47
CA ALA A 229 -7.52 -9.39 -4.57
C ALA A 229 -7.70 -8.00 -3.96
N PRO A 230 -8.56 -7.13 -4.52
CA PRO A 230 -8.99 -5.89 -3.88
C PRO A 230 -10.01 -6.18 -2.78
N ALA A 231 -9.57 -6.40 -1.54
CA ALA A 231 -10.47 -6.67 -0.43
C ALA A 231 -11.32 -5.45 -0.05
N ILE A 232 -10.72 -4.27 -0.09
CA ILE A 232 -11.40 -2.98 0.08
C ILE A 232 -10.80 -2.03 -0.95
N ILE A 233 -11.62 -1.30 -1.69
CA ILE A 233 -11.17 -0.33 -2.68
C ILE A 233 -12.25 0.73 -2.87
N ARG A 234 -11.84 2.00 -2.96
CA ARG A 234 -12.78 3.11 -3.23
C ARG A 234 -13.14 3.24 -4.72
N SER A 235 -12.23 2.84 -5.60
CA SER A 235 -12.44 2.75 -7.05
C SER A 235 -13.26 1.50 -7.43
N LYS A 236 -13.65 1.40 -8.71
CA LYS A 236 -14.11 0.13 -9.28
C LYS A 236 -13.04 -0.95 -9.04
N PRO A 237 -13.38 -2.12 -8.46
CA PRO A 237 -12.43 -3.20 -8.23
C PRO A 237 -11.82 -3.74 -9.53
N PHE A 238 -10.56 -4.15 -9.46
CA PHE A 238 -9.89 -4.89 -10.53
C PHE A 238 -10.13 -6.41 -10.39
N ASP A 239 -9.99 -7.13 -11.49
CA ASP A 239 -10.08 -8.60 -11.48
C ASP A 239 -8.89 -9.19 -10.72
N LYS A 240 -9.13 -10.20 -9.89
CA LYS A 240 -8.06 -10.88 -9.16
C LYS A 240 -7.01 -11.39 -10.15
N PHE A 241 -5.75 -11.21 -9.81
CA PHE A 241 -4.65 -11.81 -10.56
C PHE A 241 -3.81 -12.66 -9.64
N ALA A 242 -2.99 -13.53 -10.22
CA ALA A 242 -2.10 -14.39 -9.48
C ALA A 242 -0.66 -14.23 -9.93
N PHE A 243 0.27 -14.59 -9.05
CA PHE A 243 1.69 -14.68 -9.37
C PHE A 243 2.32 -15.94 -8.78
N ARG A 244 3.38 -16.40 -9.42
CA ARG A 244 4.29 -17.43 -8.90
C ARG A 244 5.67 -16.83 -8.67
N LEU A 245 6.48 -17.53 -7.89
CA LEU A 245 7.88 -17.15 -7.72
C LEU A 245 8.72 -17.88 -8.74
N LYS A 246 9.56 -17.13 -9.43
CA LYS A 246 10.59 -17.62 -10.33
C LYS A 246 11.95 -17.37 -9.70
N GLU A 247 12.73 -18.42 -9.55
CA GLU A 247 14.10 -18.34 -9.07
C GLU A 247 15.01 -17.83 -10.21
N MET A 248 15.84 -16.85 -9.90
CA MET A 248 16.84 -16.30 -10.83
C MET A 248 18.18 -16.99 -10.61
N GLU A 249 19.13 -16.80 -11.52
CA GLU A 249 20.45 -17.46 -11.50
C GLU A 249 21.28 -17.24 -10.22
N ASP A 250 20.96 -16.20 -9.44
CA ASP A 250 21.64 -15.83 -8.19
C ASP A 250 20.79 -16.06 -6.92
N GLU A 251 19.87 -17.04 -6.97
CA GLU A 251 18.98 -17.43 -5.86
C GLU A 251 17.96 -16.35 -5.44
N VAL A 252 17.91 -15.21 -6.13
CA VAL A 252 16.88 -14.19 -5.89
C VAL A 252 15.58 -14.55 -6.60
N CYS A 253 14.54 -14.84 -5.83
CA CYS A 253 13.21 -15.07 -6.40
C CYS A 253 12.51 -13.76 -6.79
N ILE A 254 11.89 -13.71 -7.97
CA ILE A 254 11.01 -12.64 -8.44
C ILE A 254 9.57 -13.15 -8.62
N PRO A 255 8.53 -12.31 -8.40
CA PRO A 255 7.17 -12.65 -8.76
C PRO A 255 6.96 -12.52 -10.28
N GLU A 256 6.26 -13.47 -10.88
CA GLU A 256 5.84 -13.47 -12.29
C GLU A 256 4.33 -13.75 -12.36
N VAL A 257 3.61 -12.99 -13.19
CA VAL A 257 2.15 -13.16 -13.34
C VAL A 257 1.85 -14.58 -13.82
N ASP A 258 0.91 -15.23 -13.16
CA ASP A 258 0.43 -16.54 -13.58
C ASP A 258 -0.80 -16.39 -14.48
N SER A 259 -0.58 -16.36 -15.79
CA SER A 259 -1.62 -16.25 -16.80
C SER A 259 -2.56 -17.47 -16.88
N THR A 260 -2.25 -18.56 -16.16
CA THR A 260 -3.12 -19.75 -16.08
C THR A 260 -4.16 -19.64 -14.97
N TYR A 261 -4.10 -18.60 -14.14
CA TYR A 261 -5.11 -18.34 -13.13
C TYR A 261 -6.39 -17.83 -13.77
N THR A 262 -7.50 -18.48 -13.46
CA THR A 262 -8.85 -18.01 -13.78
C THR A 262 -9.61 -17.83 -12.48
N ASP A 263 -10.24 -16.67 -12.30
CA ASP A 263 -11.11 -16.45 -11.14
C ASP A 263 -12.42 -17.22 -11.35
N ASN A 264 -12.44 -18.48 -10.88
CA ASN A 264 -13.62 -19.34 -10.95
C ASN A 264 -14.75 -18.87 -10.00
N GLU A 265 -14.54 -17.81 -9.22
CA GLU A 265 -15.54 -17.23 -8.31
C GLU A 265 -16.33 -16.06 -8.90
N LEU A 266 -16.30 -15.84 -10.22
CA LEU A 266 -17.30 -15.01 -10.91
C LEU A 266 -18.70 -15.64 -10.79
N LYS A 267 -19.28 -15.63 -9.59
CA LYS A 267 -20.74 -15.68 -9.45
C LYS A 267 -21.25 -14.44 -10.15
N PRO A 268 -22.14 -14.55 -11.14
CA PRO A 268 -22.71 -13.37 -11.78
C PRO A 268 -23.27 -12.49 -10.67
N HIS A 269 -22.89 -11.21 -10.67
CA HIS A 269 -23.49 -10.20 -9.81
C HIS A 269 -24.99 -10.43 -9.86
N ARG A 270 -25.59 -10.85 -8.74
CA ARG A 270 -27.04 -10.72 -8.57
C ARG A 270 -27.31 -9.25 -8.75
N HIS A 271 -27.90 -8.89 -9.89
CA HIS A 271 -28.51 -7.59 -10.08
C HIS A 271 -29.32 -7.30 -8.83
N SER A 272 -28.90 -6.28 -8.08
CA SER A 272 -29.72 -5.72 -7.02
C SER A 272 -31.02 -5.31 -7.69
N TYR A 273 -32.16 -5.72 -7.13
CA TYR A 273 -33.51 -5.40 -7.60
C TYR A 273 -33.86 -3.90 -7.47
N HIS A 274 -32.86 -3.01 -7.50
CA HIS A 274 -33.00 -1.56 -7.41
C HIS A 274 -32.59 -0.81 -8.68
N ASP A 275 -32.14 -1.51 -9.72
CA ASP A 275 -31.94 -0.92 -11.06
C ASP A 275 -33.10 -1.26 -12.00
N LEU A 276 -34.34 -1.06 -11.53
CA LEU A 276 -35.46 -0.88 -12.45
C LEU A 276 -35.40 0.56 -12.95
N SER A 277 -35.02 0.72 -14.21
CA SER A 277 -35.18 1.97 -14.95
C SER A 277 -36.59 2.55 -14.75
N ASP A 278 -36.70 3.86 -14.57
CA ASP A 278 -37.95 4.64 -14.47
C ASP A 278 -38.92 4.52 -15.67
N THR A 279 -38.71 3.56 -16.57
CA THR A 279 -39.50 3.30 -17.78
C THR A 279 -40.57 2.21 -17.64
N GLU A 280 -40.88 1.74 -16.43
CA GLU A 280 -41.97 0.76 -16.21
C GLU A 280 -43.06 1.20 -15.21
N HIS A 281 -43.21 2.52 -14.96
CA HIS A 281 -44.35 3.07 -14.19
C HIS A 281 -45.55 3.54 -15.04
N ARG A 282 -45.65 3.10 -16.31
CA ARG A 282 -46.87 3.29 -17.13
C ARG A 282 -47.23 2.00 -17.87
N LYS A 283 -47.79 1.03 -17.14
CA LYS A 283 -48.84 0.08 -17.57
C LYS A 283 -49.01 -1.03 -16.52
N ALA A 284 -49.73 -0.71 -15.46
CA ALA A 284 -50.61 -1.61 -14.70
C ALA A 284 -51.38 -0.75 -13.69
#